data_AF-A0A257W8H0-F1
#
_entry.id   AF-A0A257W8H0-F1
#
_cell.length_a   1.000
_cell.length_b   1.000
_cell.length_c   1.000
_cell.angle_alpha   90.00
_cell.angle_beta   90.00
_cell.angle_gamma   90.00
#
_symmetry.space_group_name_H-M   'P 1'
#
loop_
_entity.id
_entity.type
_entity.pdbx_description
1 polymer ?
#
loop_
_entity_poly.entity_id
_entity_poly.type
_entity_poly.pdbx_seq_one_letter_code
_entity_poly.pdbx_strand_id
1 'polypeptide(L)'
;MGNSNGRLWKMKNGYALPTAEGLKEVDSKLGAMSDAELDALRSKLKIGVQWDTQVTLSNSEHLVTQAYCSAVPVAYSGLSSRLWERFARLILEAAYEATLAVAVLNSAKTGNKSVYLTLLGGGAFGNDQAWILDAILRASKLYNKHDLDVKIVSFRRSNPAIRKLCGG
;
A
#
# COMPACT_ATOMS: atom_id res chain seq x y z
N MET A 1 6.98 9.64 12.66
CA MET A 1 6.39 8.86 13.78
C MET A 1 7.20 8.88 15.08
N GLY A 2 8.49 9.23 15.11
CA GLY A 2 9.18 9.52 16.39
C GLY A 2 9.51 8.28 17.25
N ASN A 3 9.80 7.15 16.62
CA ASN A 3 10.24 5.92 17.29
C ASN A 3 11.72 5.99 17.73
N SER A 4 12.06 6.98 18.55
CA SER A 4 13.40 7.13 19.10
C SER A 4 13.72 5.95 20.03
N ASN A 5 14.92 5.39 19.90
CA ASN A 5 15.41 4.25 20.68
C ASN A 5 14.52 3.00 20.65
N GLY A 6 13.67 2.85 19.63
CA GLY A 6 12.77 1.69 19.49
C GLY A 6 11.66 1.62 20.53
N ARG A 7 11.28 2.76 21.14
CA ARG A 7 10.27 2.81 22.21
C ARG A 7 8.85 2.44 21.75
N LEU A 8 8.50 2.75 20.50
CA LEU A 8 7.18 2.47 19.93
C LEU A 8 7.16 1.09 19.27
N TRP A 9 8.24 0.75 18.57
CA TRP A 9 8.46 -0.57 17.98
C TRP A 9 9.93 -0.90 17.84
N LYS A 10 10.24 -2.19 17.82
CA LYS A 10 11.58 -2.69 17.49
C LYS A 10 11.57 -3.25 16.07
N MET A 11 12.62 -2.98 15.31
CA MET A 11 12.81 -3.62 14.01
C MET A 11 13.50 -4.97 14.20
N LYS A 12 12.94 -6.03 13.62
CA LYS A 12 13.56 -7.37 13.62
C LYS A 12 13.31 -8.03 12.27
N ASN A 13 14.39 -8.41 11.57
CA ASN A 13 14.33 -9.05 10.25
C ASN A 13 13.48 -8.27 9.22
N GLY A 14 13.54 -6.93 9.26
CA GLY A 14 12.74 -6.05 8.39
C GLY A 14 11.32 -5.77 8.85
N TYR A 15 10.86 -6.37 9.96
CA TYR A 15 9.51 -6.17 10.50
C TYR A 15 9.48 -5.18 11.66
N ALA A 16 8.52 -4.27 11.64
CA ALA A 16 8.20 -3.41 12.77
C ALA A 16 7.35 -4.19 13.79
N LEU A 17 7.90 -4.46 14.97
CA LEU A 17 7.25 -5.18 16.06
C LEU A 17 6.94 -4.21 17.21
N PRO A 18 5.72 -3.67 17.30
CA PRO A 18 5.36 -2.69 18.30
C PRO A 18 4.94 -3.31 19.62
N THR A 19 4.88 -2.47 20.66
CA THR A 19 4.11 -2.76 21.88
C THR A 19 2.67 -2.26 21.72
N ALA A 20 1.76 -2.71 22.58
CA ALA A 20 0.39 -2.21 22.59
C ALA A 20 0.33 -0.71 22.87
N GLU A 21 1.16 -0.23 23.80
CA GLU A 21 1.30 1.19 24.17
C GLU A 21 1.86 2.01 23.00
N GLY A 22 2.85 1.47 22.29
CA GLY A 22 3.42 2.10 21.11
C GLY A 22 2.38 2.29 20.00
N LEU A 23 1.53 1.29 19.74
CA LEU A 23 0.42 1.42 18.78
C LEU A 23 -0.64 2.41 19.24
N LYS A 24 -1.02 2.41 20.53
CA LYS A 24 -1.98 3.39 21.07
C LYS A 24 -1.48 4.83 20.93
N GLU A 25 -0.19 5.06 21.15
CA GLU A 25 0.40 6.40 20.96
C GLU A 25 0.39 6.80 19.48
N VAL A 26 0.77 5.88 18.59
CA VAL A 26 0.69 6.10 17.14
C VAL A 26 -0.73 6.42 16.71
N ASP A 27 -1.72 5.64 17.18
CA ASP A 27 -3.13 5.85 16.88
C ASP A 27 -3.63 7.22 17.36
N SER A 28 -3.36 7.57 18.62
CA SER A 28 -3.72 8.88 19.18
C SER A 28 -3.10 10.03 18.39
N LYS A 29 -1.82 9.91 18.02
CA LYS A 29 -1.12 10.92 17.23
C LYS A 29 -1.72 11.07 15.83
N LEU A 30 -2.02 9.97 15.15
CA LEU A 30 -2.66 10.01 13.82
C LEU A 30 -4.11 10.50 13.91
N GLY A 31 -4.82 10.19 15.00
CA GLY A 31 -6.19 10.64 15.24
C GLY A 31 -6.33 12.13 15.52
N ALA A 32 -5.26 12.76 16.02
CA ALA A 32 -5.20 14.20 16.29
C ALA A 32 -4.75 15.05 15.09
N MET A 33 -4.27 14.42 14.01
CA MET A 33 -3.83 15.12 12.80
C MET A 33 -5.01 15.52 11.92
N SER A 34 -4.91 16.69 11.31
CA SER A 34 -5.77 17.12 10.21
C SER A 34 -5.50 16.32 8.92
N ASP A 35 -6.43 16.37 7.98
CA ASP A 35 -6.26 15.69 6.67
C ASP A 35 -5.00 16.18 5.94
N ALA A 36 -4.70 17.48 6.00
CA ALA A 36 -3.51 18.06 5.38
C ALA A 36 -2.20 17.54 6.03
N GLU A 37 -2.18 17.36 7.35
CA GLU A 37 -1.03 16.77 8.05
C GLU A 37 -0.87 15.28 7.74
N LEU A 38 -1.98 14.54 7.63
CA LEU A 38 -1.97 13.15 7.21
C LEU A 38 -1.46 13.02 5.76
N ASP A 39 -1.90 13.88 4.85
CA ASP A 39 -1.40 13.91 3.46
C ASP A 39 0.08 14.25 3.38
N ALA A 40 0.53 15.23 4.16
CA ALA A 40 1.95 15.56 4.28
C ALA A 40 2.77 14.38 4.83
N LEU A 41 2.18 13.53 5.68
CA LEU A 41 2.82 12.33 6.20
C LEU A 41 2.84 11.20 5.16
N ARG A 42 1.74 10.96 4.43
CA ARG A 42 1.67 10.01 3.31
C ARG A 42 2.75 10.31 2.28
N SER A 43 2.95 11.59 1.96
CA SER A 43 3.95 12.05 0.99
C SER A 43 5.41 11.79 1.39
N LYS A 44 5.69 11.42 2.65
CA LYS A 44 7.04 11.05 3.10
C LYS A 44 7.40 9.60 2.83
N LEU A 45 6.40 8.73 2.60
CA LEU A 45 6.66 7.34 2.26
C LEU A 45 7.31 7.24 0.88
N LYS A 46 8.27 6.33 0.75
CA LYS A 46 8.93 6.01 -0.52
C LYS A 46 8.78 4.52 -0.80
N ILE A 47 8.63 4.20 -2.08
CA ILE A 47 8.60 2.83 -2.60
C ILE A 47 9.83 2.58 -3.47
N GLY A 48 10.23 1.32 -3.61
CA GLY A 48 11.24 0.95 -4.61
C GLY A 48 10.59 0.91 -5.99
N VAL A 49 11.27 1.40 -7.02
CA VAL A 49 10.79 1.33 -8.40
C VAL A 49 11.88 0.80 -9.29
N GLN A 50 11.54 -0.23 -10.07
CA GLN A 50 12.38 -0.75 -11.13
C GLN A 50 11.67 -0.52 -12.47
N TRP A 51 12.27 0.33 -13.30
CA TRP A 51 11.74 0.69 -14.61
C TRP A 51 12.21 -0.29 -15.67
N ASP A 52 11.41 -0.46 -16.71
CA ASP A 52 11.81 -1.07 -17.98
C ASP A 52 12.49 -2.45 -17.82
N THR A 53 11.99 -3.28 -16.89
CA THR A 53 12.56 -4.60 -16.61
C THR A 53 11.86 -5.70 -17.41
N GLN A 54 12.63 -6.61 -17.99
CA GLN A 54 12.08 -7.74 -18.75
C GLN A 54 11.59 -8.83 -17.79
N VAL A 55 10.50 -9.50 -18.16
CA VAL A 55 10.06 -10.70 -17.42
C VAL A 55 10.85 -11.94 -17.86
N THR A 56 11.11 -12.86 -16.93
CA THR A 56 11.94 -14.06 -17.19
C THR A 56 11.16 -15.22 -17.83
N LEU A 57 9.96 -14.97 -18.37
CA LEU A 57 9.16 -15.99 -19.03
C LEU A 57 9.70 -16.22 -20.46
N SER A 58 9.79 -17.48 -20.87
CA SER A 58 10.27 -17.84 -22.21
C SER A 58 9.46 -17.13 -23.29
N ASN A 59 10.14 -16.59 -24.31
CA ASN A 59 9.58 -15.84 -25.43
C ASN A 59 8.83 -14.55 -25.03
N SER A 60 9.18 -13.97 -23.88
CA SER A 60 8.61 -12.71 -23.43
C SER A 60 9.61 -11.57 -23.55
N GLU A 61 9.33 -10.64 -24.46
CA GLU A 61 10.18 -9.45 -24.70
C GLU A 61 9.61 -8.18 -24.08
N HIS A 62 8.44 -8.26 -23.44
CA HIS A 62 7.82 -7.07 -22.86
C HIS A 62 8.56 -6.59 -21.62
N LEU A 63 8.64 -5.26 -21.51
CA LEU A 63 9.16 -4.58 -20.35
C LEU A 63 8.03 -4.21 -19.40
N VAL A 64 8.31 -4.26 -18.10
CA VAL A 64 7.39 -3.85 -17.04
C VAL A 64 8.07 -2.86 -16.12
N THR A 65 7.27 -1.98 -15.53
CA THR A 65 7.68 -1.16 -14.38
C THR A 65 7.15 -1.81 -13.11
N GLN A 66 8.03 -2.10 -12.16
CA GLN A 66 7.69 -2.79 -10.92
C GLN A 66 7.79 -1.82 -9.73
N ALA A 67 6.68 -1.70 -9.00
CA ALA A 67 6.59 -0.95 -7.76
C ALA A 67 6.72 -1.89 -6.56
N TYR A 68 7.83 -1.80 -5.84
CA TYR A 68 8.12 -2.57 -4.64
C TYR A 68 7.65 -1.82 -3.39
N CYS A 69 6.53 -2.29 -2.85
CA CYS A 69 5.88 -1.72 -1.68
C CYS A 69 5.90 -2.70 -0.51
N SER A 70 5.76 -2.18 0.72
CA SER A 70 5.59 -2.99 1.92
C SER A 70 4.46 -2.42 2.78
N ALA A 71 3.70 -3.30 3.42
CA ALA A 71 2.70 -2.94 4.44
C ALA A 71 3.24 -3.24 5.85
N VAL A 72 2.50 -2.83 6.87
CA VAL A 72 2.85 -3.16 8.26
C VAL A 72 2.52 -4.63 8.58
N PRO A 73 3.32 -5.32 9.42
CA PRO A 73 3.16 -6.74 9.70
C PRO A 73 2.17 -7.00 10.86
N VAL A 74 0.90 -6.66 10.66
CA VAL A 74 -0.18 -6.74 11.67
C VAL A 74 -0.19 -8.09 12.39
N ALA A 75 -0.20 -9.18 11.64
CA ALA A 75 -0.29 -10.55 12.15
C ALA A 75 0.91 -11.00 13.00
N TYR A 76 2.06 -10.32 12.90
CA TYR A 76 3.30 -10.79 13.53
C TYR A 76 3.47 -10.30 14.97
N SER A 77 2.64 -9.36 15.42
CA SER A 77 2.72 -8.79 16.76
C SER A 77 1.95 -9.58 17.83
N GLY A 78 0.98 -10.41 17.43
CA GLY A 78 0.01 -11.01 18.34
C GLY A 78 -0.99 -10.02 18.97
N LEU A 79 -0.93 -8.73 18.59
CA LEU A 79 -1.83 -7.68 19.06
C LEU A 79 -3.10 -7.65 18.21
N SER A 80 -4.17 -7.09 18.77
CA SER A 80 -5.42 -6.87 18.03
C SER A 80 -5.17 -5.99 16.80
N SER A 81 -5.70 -6.40 15.64
CA SER A 81 -5.65 -5.62 14.41
C SER A 81 -6.25 -4.21 14.60
N ARG A 82 -7.23 -4.04 15.49
CA ARG A 82 -7.83 -2.72 15.77
C ARG A 82 -6.80 -1.67 16.22
N LEU A 83 -5.74 -2.08 16.93
CA LEU A 83 -4.67 -1.17 17.34
C LEU A 83 -3.80 -0.69 16.17
N TRP A 84 -3.85 -1.40 15.04
CA TRP A 84 -3.05 -1.10 13.86
C TRP A 84 -3.77 -0.19 12.87
N GLU A 85 -5.09 -0.08 12.94
CA GLU A 85 -5.92 0.39 11.82
C GLU A 85 -5.44 1.71 11.20
N ARG A 86 -5.29 2.79 11.98
CA ARG A 86 -4.84 4.08 11.45
C ARG A 86 -3.44 4.01 10.86
N PHE A 87 -2.54 3.27 11.49
CA PHE A 87 -1.16 3.15 11.01
C PHE A 87 -1.09 2.31 9.73
N ALA A 88 -1.81 1.19 9.68
CA ALA A 88 -1.89 0.33 8.51
C ALA A 88 -2.51 1.06 7.32
N ARG A 89 -3.65 1.74 7.52
CA ARG A 89 -4.32 2.55 6.48
C ARG A 89 -3.38 3.62 5.93
N LEU A 90 -2.70 4.39 6.78
CA LEU A 90 -1.75 5.41 6.33
C LEU A 90 -0.65 4.84 5.41
N ILE A 91 -0.07 3.70 5.77
CA ILE A 91 0.99 3.06 4.98
C ILE A 91 0.44 2.50 3.67
N LEU A 92 -0.74 1.85 3.70
CA LEU A 92 -1.40 1.33 2.51
C LEU A 92 -1.77 2.45 1.53
N GLU A 93 -2.39 3.52 2.02
CA GLU A 93 -2.79 4.68 1.23
C GLU A 93 -1.57 5.29 0.53
N ALA A 94 -0.51 5.58 1.28
CA ALA A 94 0.71 6.15 0.71
C ALA A 94 1.38 5.23 -0.31
N ALA A 95 1.37 3.91 -0.09
CA ALA A 95 1.94 2.94 -1.03
C ALA A 95 1.15 2.86 -2.34
N TYR A 96 -0.19 2.83 -2.28
CA TYR A 96 -1.02 2.84 -3.49
C TYR A 96 -0.97 4.18 -4.21
N GLU A 97 -0.97 5.30 -3.49
CA GLU A 97 -0.79 6.64 -4.07
C GLU A 97 0.54 6.75 -4.82
N ALA A 98 1.65 6.31 -4.22
CA ALA A 98 2.96 6.30 -4.88
C ALA A 98 3.00 5.36 -6.09
N THR A 99 2.32 4.21 -6.01
CA THR A 99 2.23 3.25 -7.12
C THR A 99 1.48 3.87 -8.32
N LEU A 100 0.37 4.56 -8.08
CA LEU A 100 -0.36 5.22 -9.16
C LEU A 100 0.39 6.44 -9.70
N ALA A 101 1.14 7.17 -8.87
CA ALA A 101 2.04 8.23 -9.34
C ALA A 101 3.08 7.67 -10.34
N VAL A 102 3.70 6.54 -10.01
CA VAL A 102 4.64 5.83 -10.89
C VAL A 102 3.96 5.39 -12.19
N ALA A 103 2.72 4.90 -12.11
CA ALA A 103 1.95 4.53 -13.30
C ALA A 103 1.65 5.71 -14.22
N VAL A 104 1.31 6.88 -13.67
CA VAL A 104 1.13 8.11 -14.46
C VAL A 104 2.43 8.49 -15.19
N LEU A 105 3.55 8.45 -14.48
CA LEU A 105 4.86 8.73 -15.08
C LEU A 105 5.21 7.70 -16.16
N ASN A 106 4.91 6.42 -15.95
CA ASN A 106 5.09 5.37 -16.95
C ASN A 106 4.22 5.60 -18.19
N SER A 107 2.95 5.94 -17.98
CA SER A 107 1.99 6.20 -19.05
C SER A 107 2.38 7.41 -19.89
N ALA A 108 2.86 8.49 -19.25
CA ALA A 108 3.37 9.66 -19.96
C ALA A 108 4.57 9.35 -20.86
N LYS A 109 5.39 8.37 -20.50
CA LYS A 109 6.58 7.97 -21.28
C LYS A 109 6.28 6.95 -22.38
N THR A 110 5.37 6.01 -22.12
CA THR A 110 5.20 4.81 -22.96
C THR A 110 3.84 4.73 -23.65
N GLY A 111 2.88 5.55 -23.24
CA GLY A 111 1.47 5.43 -23.61
C GLY A 111 0.72 4.30 -22.89
N ASN A 112 1.41 3.42 -22.13
CA ASN A 112 0.77 2.31 -21.43
C ASN A 112 0.09 2.77 -20.14
N LYS A 113 -1.24 2.64 -20.10
CA LYS A 113 -2.12 3.02 -18.98
C LYS A 113 -2.44 1.87 -18.02
N SER A 114 -2.04 0.63 -18.33
CA SER A 114 -2.38 -0.54 -17.51
C SER A 114 -1.60 -0.55 -16.20
N VAL A 115 -2.32 -0.77 -15.09
CA VAL A 115 -1.74 -0.92 -13.75
C VAL A 115 -2.30 -2.17 -13.10
N TYR A 116 -1.42 -3.05 -12.62
CA TYR A 116 -1.82 -4.28 -11.96
C TYR A 116 -1.50 -4.18 -10.47
N LEU A 117 -2.54 -4.14 -9.64
CA LEU A 117 -2.43 -4.02 -8.19
C LEU A 117 -2.67 -5.36 -7.50
N THR A 118 -1.84 -5.68 -6.52
CA THR A 118 -2.09 -6.78 -5.58
C THR A 118 -2.75 -6.23 -4.31
N LEU A 119 -3.31 -7.11 -3.47
CA LEU A 119 -3.79 -6.75 -2.13
C LEU A 119 -2.61 -6.70 -1.16
N LEU A 120 -1.90 -5.57 -1.16
CA LEU A 120 -0.66 -5.35 -0.43
C LEU A 120 -0.87 -5.63 1.06
N GLY A 121 -0.09 -6.56 1.61
CA GLY A 121 -0.15 -6.91 3.02
C GLY A 121 -1.37 -7.73 3.46
N GLY A 122 -2.29 -8.08 2.56
CA GLY A 122 -3.50 -8.87 2.87
C GLY A 122 -3.24 -10.38 3.04
N GLY A 123 -2.03 -10.85 2.75
CA GLY A 123 -1.58 -12.22 2.97
C GLY A 123 -0.95 -12.40 4.36
N ALA A 124 0.30 -12.84 4.40
CA ALA A 124 1.02 -13.14 5.63
C ALA A 124 1.09 -11.98 6.64
N PHE A 125 1.07 -10.72 6.17
CA PHE A 125 1.10 -9.55 7.06
C PHE A 125 -0.24 -9.30 7.76
N GLY A 126 -1.35 -9.87 7.27
CA GLY A 126 -2.65 -9.82 7.92
C GLY A 126 -3.30 -8.44 8.01
N ASN A 127 -3.05 -7.56 7.03
CA ASN A 127 -3.79 -6.30 6.95
C ASN A 127 -5.25 -6.59 6.57
N ASP A 128 -6.18 -5.89 7.21
CA ASP A 128 -7.60 -6.08 6.94
C ASP A 128 -7.92 -5.73 5.49
N GLN A 129 -8.72 -6.56 4.85
CA GLN A 129 -9.05 -6.40 3.45
C GLN A 129 -9.77 -5.07 3.18
N ALA A 130 -10.65 -4.62 4.06
CA ALA A 130 -11.35 -3.34 3.90
C ALA A 130 -10.37 -2.16 3.84
N TRP A 131 -9.31 -2.18 4.67
CA TRP A 131 -8.30 -1.12 4.69
C TRP A 131 -7.55 -1.04 3.36
N ILE A 132 -7.25 -2.19 2.76
CA ILE A 132 -6.58 -2.29 1.47
C ILE A 132 -7.48 -1.74 0.36
N LEU A 133 -8.76 -2.12 0.32
CA LEU A 133 -9.69 -1.66 -0.70
C LEU A 133 -9.96 -0.16 -0.59
N ASP A 134 -10.12 0.36 0.62
CA ASP A 134 -10.29 1.80 0.86
C ASP A 134 -9.07 2.60 0.39
N ALA A 135 -7.86 2.08 0.63
CA ALA A 135 -6.61 2.71 0.18
C ALA A 135 -6.49 2.71 -1.35
N ILE A 136 -6.86 1.63 -2.03
CA ILE A 136 -6.92 1.55 -3.50
C ILE A 136 -7.92 2.58 -4.04
N LEU A 137 -9.13 2.65 -3.46
CA LEU A 137 -10.16 3.60 -3.87
C LEU A 137 -9.70 5.05 -3.71
N ARG A 138 -9.09 5.37 -2.57
CA ARG A 138 -8.54 6.71 -2.31
C ARG A 138 -7.51 7.09 -3.36
N ALA A 139 -6.52 6.22 -3.60
CA ALA A 139 -5.49 6.46 -4.61
C ALA A 139 -6.11 6.63 -5.99
N SER A 140 -7.06 5.76 -6.37
CA SER A 140 -7.74 5.82 -7.67
C SER A 140 -8.50 7.13 -7.87
N LYS A 141 -9.14 7.66 -6.82
CA LYS A 141 -9.80 8.99 -6.85
C LYS A 141 -8.79 10.12 -7.08
N LEU A 142 -7.63 10.08 -6.42
CA LEU A 142 -6.59 11.10 -6.57
C LEU A 142 -6.02 11.17 -7.99
N TYR A 143 -5.93 10.02 -8.68
CA TYR A 143 -5.36 9.92 -10.03
C TYR A 143 -6.41 9.73 -11.13
N ASN A 144 -7.70 9.98 -10.86
CA ASN A 144 -8.80 9.70 -11.80
C ASN A 144 -8.68 10.45 -13.14
N LYS A 145 -8.03 11.63 -13.16
CA LYS A 145 -7.84 12.45 -14.36
C LYS A 145 -6.83 11.88 -15.35
N HIS A 146 -6.09 10.83 -14.97
CA HIS A 146 -5.05 10.24 -15.80
C HIS A 146 -5.52 9.01 -16.60
N ASP A 147 -6.77 8.58 -16.44
CA ASP A 147 -7.37 7.49 -17.23
C ASP A 147 -6.52 6.20 -17.16
N LEU A 148 -6.04 5.86 -15.95
CA LEU A 148 -5.31 4.61 -15.70
C LEU A 148 -6.28 3.41 -15.74
N ASP A 149 -5.89 2.35 -16.44
CA ASP A 149 -6.60 1.07 -16.47
C ASP A 149 -6.13 0.20 -15.31
N VAL A 150 -6.78 0.38 -14.15
CA VAL A 150 -6.42 -0.28 -12.89
C VAL A 150 -7.08 -1.66 -12.78
N LYS A 151 -6.25 -2.70 -12.71
CA LYS A 151 -6.64 -4.11 -12.58
C LYS A 151 -6.18 -4.64 -11.23
N ILE A 152 -7.08 -5.31 -10.51
CA ILE A 152 -6.72 -5.96 -9.24
C ILE A 152 -6.49 -7.45 -9.49
N VAL A 153 -5.26 -7.90 -9.26
CA VAL A 153 -4.86 -9.30 -9.43
C VAL A 153 -5.01 -10.07 -8.12
N SER A 154 -5.64 -11.24 -8.18
CA SER A 154 -5.85 -12.14 -7.04
C SER A 154 -5.22 -13.50 -7.31
N PHE A 155 -4.61 -14.09 -6.29
CA PHE A 155 -4.02 -15.43 -6.40
C PHE A 155 -5.13 -16.50 -6.35
N ARG A 156 -5.14 -17.43 -7.32
CA ARG A 156 -6.02 -18.60 -7.45
C ARG A 156 -7.51 -18.35 -7.73
N ARG A 157 -8.22 -17.55 -6.92
CA ARG A 157 -9.67 -17.31 -7.08
C ARG A 157 -9.97 -15.81 -7.09
N SER A 158 -10.94 -15.42 -7.92
CA SER A 158 -11.49 -14.06 -7.93
C SER A 158 -12.07 -13.74 -6.54
N ASN A 159 -11.52 -12.72 -5.87
CA ASN A 159 -11.97 -12.33 -4.54
C ASN A 159 -13.34 -11.61 -4.65
N PRO A 160 -14.41 -12.10 -3.99
CA PRO A 160 -15.75 -11.54 -4.12
C PRO A 160 -15.86 -10.05 -3.78
N ALA A 161 -15.04 -9.53 -2.87
CA ALA A 161 -15.07 -8.10 -2.54
C ALA A 161 -14.48 -7.24 -3.67
N ILE A 162 -13.58 -7.79 -4.48
CA ILE A 162 -13.03 -7.10 -5.66
C ILE A 162 -14.09 -6.94 -6.73
N ARG A 163 -14.94 -7.95 -6.93
CA ARG A 163 -16.09 -7.85 -7.85
C ARG A 163 -17.05 -6.72 -7.44
N LYS A 164 -17.28 -6.53 -6.14
CA LYS A 164 -18.09 -5.41 -5.63
C LYS A 164 -17.43 -4.05 -5.86
N LEU A 165 -16.09 -3.99 -5.84
CA LEU A 165 -15.32 -2.77 -6.03
C LEU A 165 -15.31 -2.30 -7.50
N CYS A 166 -15.17 -3.24 -8.44
CA CYS A 166 -15.03 -2.94 -9.86
C CYS A 166 -16.36 -2.63 -10.56
N GLY A 167 -17.50 -2.72 -9.85
CA GLY A 167 -18.82 -2.79 -10.48
C GLY A 167 -18.99 -4.14 -11.18
N GLY A 168 -20.13 -4.78 -10.93
CA GLY A 168 -20.50 -6.01 -11.66
C GLY A 168 -20.69 -5.76 -13.14
#